data_AF-A0A1S9ISH8-F1
#
_entry.id   AF-A0A1S9ISH8-F1
#
_cell.length_a   1.000
_cell.length_b   1.000
_cell.length_c   1.000
_cell.angle_alpha   90.00
_cell.angle_beta   90.00
_cell.angle_gamma   90.00
#
_symmetry.space_group_name_H-M   'P 1'
#
loop_
_entity.id
_entity.type
_entity.pdbx_description
1 polymer ?
#
loop_
_entity_poly.entity_id
_entity_poly.type
_entity_poly.pdbx_seq_one_letter_code
_entity_poly.pdbx_strand_id
1 'polypeptide(L)'
;MRKLSRLEKYHMNKVSMRSPSKIVAITPAAIEIEKRAIEREKKGQFRIAAHLWLECMDVASGDVERARIAVRRDQCITKGNGLRRGDYSGIGCCGVVYD
;
A
#
# COMPACT_ATOMS: atom_id res chain seq x y z
N MET A 1 -19.68 29.60 -7.10
CA MET A 1 -18.73 28.47 -7.05
C MET A 1 -18.47 27.98 -8.46
N ARG A 2 -17.20 27.95 -8.90
CA ARG A 2 -16.83 27.45 -10.24
C ARG A 2 -17.02 25.93 -10.27
N LYS A 3 -17.79 25.41 -11.24
CA LYS A 3 -17.96 23.96 -11.41
C LYS A 3 -16.66 23.38 -12.00
N LEU A 4 -16.09 22.38 -11.35
CA LEU A 4 -14.93 21.64 -11.84
C LEU A 4 -15.26 20.96 -13.18
N SER A 5 -14.39 21.14 -14.15
CA SER A 5 -14.43 20.44 -15.44
C SER A 5 -14.22 18.95 -15.27
N ARG A 6 -14.65 18.16 -16.26
CA ARG A 6 -14.48 16.70 -16.26
C ARG A 6 -13.00 16.30 -16.15
N LEU A 7 -12.11 17.07 -16.79
CA LEU A 7 -10.68 16.83 -16.77
C LEU A 7 -10.07 17.11 -15.38
N GLU A 8 -10.49 18.18 -14.72
CA GLU A 8 -10.03 18.51 -13.35
C GLU A 8 -10.48 17.44 -12.34
N LYS A 9 -11.71 16.95 -12.45
CA LYS A 9 -12.21 15.82 -11.64
C LYS A 9 -11.38 14.54 -11.87
N TYR A 10 -11.02 14.26 -13.13
CA TYR A 10 -10.17 13.12 -13.46
C TYR A 10 -8.78 13.25 -12.82
N HIS A 11 -8.13 14.40 -12.94
CA HIS A 11 -6.81 14.63 -12.36
C HIS A 11 -6.80 14.55 -10.83
N MET A 12 -7.86 15.02 -10.16
CA MET A 12 -8.02 14.90 -8.70
C MET A 12 -8.14 13.43 -8.25
N ASN A 13 -8.80 12.60 -9.05
CA ASN A 13 -9.05 11.19 -8.76
C ASN A 13 -7.98 10.24 -9.33
N LYS A 14 -7.05 10.75 -10.15
CA LYS A 14 -6.03 9.94 -10.81
C LYS A 14 -5.05 9.39 -9.77
N VAL A 15 -5.02 8.07 -9.63
CA VAL A 15 -4.04 7.36 -8.79
C VAL A 15 -2.82 7.01 -9.63
N SER A 16 -1.64 7.54 -9.29
CA SER A 16 -0.40 7.25 -10.02
C SER A 16 0.37 6.09 -9.39
N MET A 17 0.70 5.08 -10.19
CA MET A 17 1.55 3.94 -9.76
C MET A 17 2.99 4.34 -9.46
N ARG A 18 3.50 5.41 -10.08
CA ARG A 18 4.93 5.75 -10.14
C ARG A 18 5.48 6.49 -8.92
N SER A 19 4.64 7.20 -8.16
CA SER A 19 5.07 8.01 -7.02
C SER A 19 4.27 7.66 -5.78
N PRO A 20 4.92 7.32 -4.65
CA PRO A 20 4.21 7.16 -3.40
C PRO A 20 3.67 8.53 -2.99
N SER A 21 2.34 8.70 -3.03
CA SER A 21 1.71 9.86 -2.40
C SER A 21 1.97 9.81 -0.90
N LYS A 22 2.41 10.95 -0.33
CA LYS A 22 2.90 11.05 1.06
C LYS A 22 1.80 10.83 2.11
N ILE A 23 0.54 10.98 1.72
CA ILE A 23 -0.67 10.78 2.54
C ILE A 23 -1.65 10.05 1.64
N VAL A 24 -2.06 8.84 2.05
CA VAL A 24 -2.90 7.95 1.24
C VAL A 24 -4.32 7.87 1.79
N ALA A 25 -4.46 7.83 3.12
CA ALA A 25 -5.75 7.79 3.80
C ALA A 25 -6.35 9.19 4.00
N ILE A 26 -7.67 9.27 3.87
CA ILE A 26 -8.50 10.46 4.11
C ILE A 26 -9.35 10.24 5.36
N THR A 27 -9.83 9.01 5.56
CA THR A 27 -10.66 8.64 6.70
C THR A 27 -9.82 8.57 7.99
N PRO A 28 -10.33 9.10 9.13
CA PRO A 28 -9.56 9.20 10.37
C PRO A 28 -9.10 7.84 10.90
N ALA A 29 -9.93 6.81 10.77
CA ALA A 29 -9.59 5.45 11.17
C ALA A 29 -8.49 4.83 10.26
N ALA A 30 -8.54 5.08 8.94
CA ALA A 30 -7.49 4.62 8.04
C ALA A 30 -6.17 5.40 8.24
N ILE A 31 -6.21 6.66 8.66
CA ILE A 31 -5.00 7.46 8.97
C ILE A 31 -4.21 6.87 10.16
N GLU A 32 -4.89 6.37 11.19
CA GLU A 32 -4.21 5.73 12.32
C GLU A 32 -3.50 4.44 11.90
N ILE A 33 -4.16 3.64 11.06
CA ILE A 33 -3.60 2.41 10.52
C ILE A 33 -2.45 2.72 9.55
N GLU A 34 -2.57 3.75 8.72
CA GLU A 34 -1.51 4.24 7.83
C GLU A 34 -0.24 4.61 8.61
N LYS A 35 -0.38 5.35 9.72
CA LYS A 35 0.77 5.70 10.59
C LYS A 35 1.47 4.44 11.11
N ARG A 36 0.71 3.47 11.62
CA ARG A 36 1.24 2.18 12.11
C ARG A 36 1.92 1.42 10.97
N ALA A 37 1.32 1.38 9.78
CA ALA A 37 1.89 0.71 8.62
C ALA A 37 3.25 1.31 8.22
N ILE A 38 3.33 2.65 8.18
CA ILE A 38 4.58 3.37 7.87
C ILE A 38 5.67 3.11 8.91
N GLU A 39 5.33 3.08 10.21
CA GLU A 39 6.29 2.74 11.26
C GLU A 39 6.86 1.32 11.09
N ARG A 40 6.01 0.36 10.69
CA ARG A 40 6.44 -1.02 10.41
C ARG A 40 7.29 -1.11 9.15
N GLU A 41 6.97 -0.36 8.10
CA GLU A 41 7.81 -0.26 6.91
C GLU A 41 9.19 0.30 7.22
N LYS A 42 9.27 1.37 8.05
CA LYS A 42 10.56 1.94 8.48
C LYS A 42 11.41 0.94 9.26
N LYS A 43 10.78 0.04 10.01
CA LYS A 43 11.43 -1.07 10.72
C LYS A 43 11.80 -2.25 9.81
N GLY A 44 11.51 -2.20 8.51
CA GLY A 44 11.75 -3.30 7.57
C GLY A 44 10.76 -4.46 7.67
N GLN A 45 9.68 -4.32 8.46
CA GLN A 45 8.69 -5.36 8.68
C GLN A 45 7.60 -5.35 7.59
N PHE A 46 8.02 -5.55 6.33
CA PHE A 46 7.14 -5.38 5.15
C PHE A 46 5.92 -6.31 5.13
N ARG A 47 6.00 -7.52 5.71
CA ARG A 47 4.84 -8.43 5.81
C ARG A 47 3.75 -7.86 6.71
N ILE A 48 4.14 -7.41 7.89
CA ILE A 48 3.21 -6.85 8.88
C ILE A 48 2.66 -5.52 8.38
N ALA A 49 3.51 -4.70 7.74
CA ALA A 49 3.07 -3.49 7.07
C ALA A 49 2.04 -3.78 5.96
N ALA A 50 2.23 -4.82 5.13
CA ALA A 50 1.29 -5.20 4.09
C ALA A 50 -0.07 -5.64 4.63
N HIS A 51 -0.11 -6.30 5.80
CA HIS A 51 -1.36 -6.61 6.51
C HIS A 51 -2.05 -5.34 7.03
N LEU A 52 -1.30 -4.42 7.64
CA LEU A 52 -1.85 -3.14 8.09
C LEU A 52 -2.38 -2.30 6.92
N TRP A 53 -1.74 -2.36 5.75
CA TRP A 53 -2.26 -1.71 4.54
C TRP A 53 -3.55 -2.35 4.02
N LEU A 54 -3.77 -3.64 4.25
CA LEU A 54 -5.04 -4.30 3.92
C LEU A 54 -6.15 -3.86 4.89
N GLU A 55 -5.86 -3.83 6.18
CA GLU A 55 -6.78 -3.33 7.21
C GLU A 55 -7.16 -1.85 6.97
N CYS A 56 -6.20 -1.05 6.52
CA CYS A 56 -6.42 0.34 6.09
C CYS A 56 -7.40 0.43 4.90
N MET A 57 -7.34 -0.52 3.96
CA MET A 57 -8.24 -0.58 2.81
C MET A 57 -9.67 -0.96 3.21
N ASP A 58 -9.83 -1.89 4.16
CA ASP A 58 -11.14 -2.34 4.64
C ASP A 58 -11.90 -1.20 5.35
N VAL A 59 -11.17 -0.37 6.09
CA VAL A 59 -11.70 0.79 6.82
C VAL A 59 -11.97 2.00 5.90
N ALA A 60 -11.28 2.09 4.77
CA ALA A 60 -11.47 3.17 3.81
C ALA A 60 -12.86 3.10 3.15
N SER A 61 -13.54 4.24 3.05
CA SER A 61 -14.90 4.33 2.52
C SER A 61 -14.96 4.81 1.06
N GLY A 62 -13.89 5.44 0.55
CA GLY A 62 -13.85 5.97 -0.81
C GLY A 62 -13.15 5.06 -1.82
N ASP A 63 -13.72 4.89 -3.02
CA ASP A 63 -13.09 4.09 -4.09
C ASP A 63 -11.72 4.64 -4.51
N VAL A 64 -11.59 5.97 -4.55
CA VAL A 64 -10.32 6.64 -4.88
C VAL A 64 -9.30 6.43 -3.76
N GLU A 65 -9.74 6.46 -2.49
CA GLU A 65 -8.90 6.21 -1.32
C GLU A 65 -8.42 4.75 -1.32
N ARG A 66 -9.32 3.79 -1.51
CA ARG A 66 -9.00 2.36 -1.67
C ARG A 66 -8.03 2.11 -2.81
N ALA A 67 -8.21 2.76 -3.96
CA ALA A 67 -7.27 2.65 -5.07
C ALA A 67 -5.87 3.17 -4.69
N ARG A 68 -5.76 4.31 -3.98
CA ARG A 68 -4.46 4.81 -3.50
C ARG A 68 -3.81 3.85 -2.50
N ILE A 69 -4.60 3.28 -1.58
CA ILE A 69 -4.14 2.28 -0.61
C ILE A 69 -3.66 1.00 -1.32
N ALA A 70 -4.37 0.54 -2.35
CA ALA A 70 -4.00 -0.61 -3.16
C ALA A 70 -2.63 -0.41 -3.81
N VAL A 71 -2.41 0.75 -4.45
CA VAL A 71 -1.12 1.10 -5.06
C VAL A 71 -0.02 1.16 -4.00
N ARG A 72 -0.29 1.74 -2.83
CA ARG A 72 0.71 1.86 -1.77
C ARG A 72 1.09 0.52 -1.16
N ARG A 73 0.11 -0.38 -1.01
CA ARG A 73 0.30 -1.77 -0.60
C ARG A 73 1.14 -2.55 -1.60
N ASP A 74 0.86 -2.41 -2.89
CA ASP A 74 1.63 -3.05 -3.95
C ASP A 74 3.10 -2.61 -3.95
N GLN A 75 3.36 -1.32 -3.69
CA GLN A 75 4.71 -0.81 -3.49
C GLN A 75 5.38 -1.37 -2.22
N CYS A 76 4.64 -1.53 -1.12
CA CYS A 76 5.16 -2.17 0.10
C CYS A 76 5.57 -3.62 -0.16
N ILE A 77 4.73 -4.38 -0.86
CA ILE A 77 4.99 -5.77 -1.24
C ILE A 77 6.18 -5.86 -2.21
N THR A 78 6.21 -4.99 -3.23
CA THR A 78 7.31 -4.93 -4.20
C THR A 78 8.62 -4.56 -3.54
N LYS A 79 8.65 -3.63 -2.58
CA LYS A 79 9.87 -3.33 -1.79
C LYS A 79 10.28 -4.51 -0.91
N GLY A 80 9.35 -5.15 -0.21
CA GLY A 80 9.63 -6.33 0.59
C GLY A 80 10.13 -7.52 -0.23
N ASN A 81 9.62 -7.71 -1.45
CA ASN A 81 10.06 -8.75 -2.38
C ASN A 81 11.34 -8.35 -3.13
N GLY A 82 11.58 -7.07 -3.35
CA GLY A 82 12.82 -6.53 -3.91
C GLY A 82 14.00 -6.73 -2.95
N LEU A 83 13.78 -6.58 -1.63
CA LEU A 83 14.75 -7.00 -0.62
C LEU A 83 15.05 -8.50 -0.64
N ARG A 84 14.12 -9.34 -1.17
CA ARG A 84 14.34 -10.78 -1.35
C ARG A 84 15.11 -11.16 -2.61
N ARG A 85 15.45 -10.23 -3.50
CA ARG A 85 16.33 -10.50 -4.66
C ARG A 85 17.83 -10.62 -4.28
N GLY A 86 18.11 -10.82 -3.00
CA GLY A 86 19.45 -11.09 -2.47
C GLY A 86 19.50 -12.41 -1.71
N ASP A 87 18.63 -12.62 -0.73
CA ASP A 87 18.61 -13.86 0.04
C ASP A 87 17.18 -14.25 0.45
N TYR A 88 16.76 -15.43 0.01
CA TYR A 88 15.61 -16.13 0.57
C TYR A 88 15.98 -16.60 1.99
N SER A 89 15.76 -15.75 3.01
CA SER A 89 15.74 -16.18 4.41
C SER A 89 14.31 -16.62 4.76
N GLY A 90 14.14 -17.94 4.78
CA GLY A 90 12.85 -18.61 4.75
C GLY A 90 11.93 -18.34 5.95
N ILE A 91 10.64 -18.30 5.64
CA ILE A 91 9.60 -18.87 6.51
C ILE A 91 8.69 -19.64 5.54
N GLY A 92 8.96 -20.93 5.38
CA GLY A 92 7.98 -21.89 4.87
C GLY A 92 8.17 -22.54 3.49
N CYS A 93 9.32 -22.43 2.80
CA CYS A 93 9.59 -23.34 1.67
C CYS A 93 10.21 -24.64 2.19
N CYS A 94 9.36 -25.61 2.56
CA CYS A 94 9.67 -27.00 2.25
C CYS A 94 9.67 -27.11 0.72
N GLY A 95 10.82 -26.87 0.11
CA GLY A 95 11.02 -27.12 -1.31
C GLY A 95 10.74 -28.59 -1.57
N VAL A 96 9.71 -28.88 -2.37
CA VAL A 96 9.46 -30.21 -2.87
C VAL A 96 10.62 -30.51 -3.83
N VAL A 97 11.55 -31.36 -3.39
CA VAL A 97 12.57 -31.94 -4.26
C VAL A 97 11.86 -33.07 -5.03
N TYR A 98 11.79 -32.95 -6.34
CA TYR A 98 11.47 -34.09 -7.19
C TYR A 98 12.80 -34.76 -7.57
N ASP A 99 12.89 -36.07 -7.31
CA ASP A 99 13.99 -36.95 -7.76
C ASP A 99 14.15 -36.96 -9.29
#